data_AF-A0A7W1AIB8-F1
#
_entry.id   AF-A0A7W1AIB8-F1
#
_cell.length_a   1.000
_cell.length_b   1.000
_cell.length_c   1.000
_cell.angle_alpha   90.00
_cell.angle_beta   90.00
_cell.angle_gamma   90.00
#
_symmetry.space_group_name_H-M   'P 1'
#
loop_
_entity.id
_entity.type
_entity.pdbx_description
1 polymer ?
#
loop_
_entity_poly.entity_id
_entity_poly.type
_entity_poly.pdbx_seq_one_letter_code
_entity_poly.pdbx_strand_id
1 'polypeptide(L)'
;DARDIFYFCGGDEAEKLEKHAVKCGIPHPENDPFRELDNERMPNGATFAEPDVLSDLRLDKGESLASKWPAEVKVVMESPKKSNKLYDMTTLGYDTPLVSERIAEVLRGVPDVELLPVTIVDHAKKVRPEKYYLLNALAKHCLVIEKCFPQWNHLDPDSASHVAALVIDPVRTDGAQMFRPDILNSRPTILTKELAEKLKDFSGVRIRYLPR
;
A
#
# COMPACT_ATOMS: atom_id res chain seq x y z
N ASP A 1 14.82 -10.81 -7.34
CA ASP A 1 15.93 -11.57 -6.74
C ASP A 1 15.85 -11.32 -5.25
N ALA A 2 15.87 -12.33 -4.39
CA ALA A 2 15.65 -12.20 -2.93
C ALA A 2 16.82 -11.53 -2.19
N ARG A 3 17.61 -10.71 -2.90
CA ARG A 3 18.87 -10.13 -2.43
C ARG A 3 18.74 -8.67 -1.98
N ASP A 4 17.61 -8.02 -2.26
CA ASP A 4 17.38 -6.63 -1.88
C ASP A 4 16.38 -6.52 -0.73
N ILE A 5 16.66 -7.18 0.39
CA ILE A 5 15.78 -7.17 1.57
C ILE A 5 16.21 -6.07 2.56
N PHE A 6 17.46 -5.58 2.45
CA PHE A 6 18.04 -4.50 3.25
C PHE A 6 18.50 -3.34 2.36
N TYR A 7 17.57 -2.58 1.77
CA TYR A 7 17.90 -1.46 0.87
C TYR A 7 18.75 -0.34 1.52
N PHE A 8 18.89 -0.33 2.85
CA PHE A 8 19.49 0.76 3.62
C PHE A 8 20.76 0.37 4.40
N CYS A 9 21.15 -0.90 4.37
CA CYS A 9 22.32 -1.40 5.11
C CYS A 9 23.42 -1.79 4.12
N GLY A 10 24.67 -1.41 4.41
CA GLY A 10 25.82 -1.94 3.68
C GLY A 10 25.90 -3.47 3.83
N GLY A 11 26.61 -4.15 2.93
CA GLY A 11 26.63 -5.63 2.86
C GLY A 11 26.90 -6.33 4.21
N ASP A 12 27.83 -5.81 5.01
CA ASP A 12 28.16 -6.37 6.34
C ASP A 12 27.05 -6.19 7.39
N GLU A 13 26.26 -5.12 7.29
CA GLU A 13 25.12 -4.87 8.18
C GLU A 13 23.91 -5.70 7.78
N ALA A 14 23.64 -5.84 6.48
CA ALA A 14 22.59 -6.71 5.95
C ALA A 14 22.79 -8.17 6.39
N GLU A 15 24.01 -8.71 6.29
CA GLU A 15 24.31 -10.09 6.72
C GLU A 15 24.13 -10.28 8.24
N LYS A 16 24.49 -9.28 9.05
CA LYS A 16 24.28 -9.31 10.51
C LYS A 16 22.80 -9.32 10.86
N LEU A 17 22.02 -8.46 10.22
CA LEU A 17 20.58 -8.40 10.43
C LEU A 17 19.90 -9.69 9.98
N GLU A 18 20.30 -10.28 8.86
CA GLU A 18 19.78 -11.57 8.40
C GLU A 18 20.04 -12.70 9.42
N LYS A 19 21.28 -12.83 9.92
CA LYS A 19 21.61 -13.80 10.98
C LYS A 19 20.78 -13.57 12.23
N HIS A 20 20.55 -12.32 12.59
CA HIS A 20 19.76 -11.95 13.74
C HIS A 20 18.26 -12.26 13.54
N ALA A 21 17.71 -12.01 12.35
CA ALA A 21 16.35 -12.36 11.97
C ALA A 21 16.10 -13.87 12.05
N VAL A 22 17.05 -14.68 11.57
CA VAL A 22 17.01 -16.15 11.71
C VAL A 22 17.01 -16.56 13.17
N LYS A 23 17.87 -15.96 14.00
CA LYS A 23 17.92 -16.23 15.46
C LYS A 23 16.60 -15.86 16.16
N CYS A 24 15.91 -14.83 15.68
CA CYS A 24 14.62 -14.37 16.19
C CYS A 24 13.42 -15.18 15.66
N GLY A 25 13.66 -16.19 14.80
CA GLY A 25 12.64 -17.06 14.24
C GLY A 25 11.75 -16.39 13.18
N ILE A 26 12.22 -15.31 12.55
CA ILE A 26 11.50 -14.65 11.45
C ILE A 26 11.49 -15.60 10.24
N PRO A 27 10.39 -15.78 9.48
CA PRO A 27 10.31 -16.69 8.33
C PRO A 27 11.00 -16.12 7.09
N HIS A 28 11.62 -16.97 6.25
CA HIS A 28 12.23 -16.52 4.98
C HIS A 28 11.19 -15.76 4.15
N PRO A 29 11.52 -14.66 3.42
CA PRO A 29 10.49 -13.84 2.80
C PRO A 29 9.60 -14.60 1.80
N GLU A 30 10.16 -15.60 1.12
CA GLU A 30 9.39 -16.50 0.24
C GLU A 30 8.31 -17.29 0.98
N ASN A 31 8.60 -17.64 2.24
CA ASN A 31 7.76 -18.40 3.15
C ASN A 31 6.88 -17.50 4.02
N ASP A 32 7.07 -16.19 4.00
CA ASP A 32 6.23 -15.26 4.72
C ASP A 32 4.78 -15.35 4.19
N PRO A 33 3.76 -15.39 5.05
CA PRO A 33 2.36 -15.44 4.62
C PRO A 33 1.86 -14.10 4.04
N PHE A 34 2.64 -13.02 4.15
CA PHE A 34 2.28 -11.68 3.70
C PHE A 34 3.21 -11.15 2.59
N ARG A 35 2.70 -10.19 1.84
CA ARG A 35 3.40 -9.45 0.79
C ARG A 35 3.08 -7.96 0.93
N GLU A 36 3.90 -7.13 0.33
CA GLU A 36 3.64 -5.70 0.20
C GLU A 36 3.09 -5.41 -1.19
N LEU A 37 2.00 -4.63 -1.25
CA LEU A 37 1.53 -4.00 -2.47
C LEU A 37 2.34 -2.73 -2.67
N ASP A 38 3.26 -2.79 -3.64
CA ASP A 38 4.10 -1.66 -3.98
C ASP A 38 3.28 -0.61 -4.74
N ASN A 39 3.18 0.55 -4.12
CA ASN A 39 2.44 1.72 -4.58
C ASN A 39 3.36 2.81 -5.12
N GLU A 40 4.64 2.51 -5.43
CA GLU A 40 5.57 3.48 -6.01
C GLU A 40 4.94 4.27 -7.16
N ARG A 41 5.16 5.59 -7.13
CA ARG A 41 4.57 6.50 -8.10
C ARG A 41 4.90 6.09 -9.53
N MET A 42 3.87 5.66 -10.23
CA MET A 42 3.94 5.35 -11.66
C MET A 42 4.17 6.63 -12.47
N PRO A 43 4.85 6.56 -13.64
CA PRO A 43 5.11 7.73 -14.50
C PRO A 43 3.85 8.40 -15.07
N ASN A 44 2.66 7.85 -14.77
CA ASN A 44 1.34 8.25 -15.22
C ASN A 44 0.44 8.51 -14.01
N GLY A 45 0.98 9.25 -13.04
CA GLY A 45 0.30 9.57 -11.80
C GLY A 45 -1.03 10.27 -12.04
N ALA A 46 -1.86 10.26 -11.01
CA ALA A 46 -3.09 11.02 -11.00
C ALA A 46 -3.15 11.89 -9.74
N THR A 47 -3.93 12.96 -9.80
CA THR A 47 -4.16 13.89 -8.69
C THR A 47 -5.64 14.16 -8.53
N PHE A 48 -6.06 14.56 -7.33
CA PHE A 48 -7.44 15.04 -7.15
C PHE A 48 -7.65 16.34 -7.92
N ALA A 49 -8.81 16.47 -8.57
CA ALA A 49 -9.19 17.71 -9.25
C ALA A 49 -9.40 18.85 -8.24
N GLU A 50 -9.98 18.52 -7.09
CA GLU A 50 -10.38 19.44 -6.03
C GLU A 50 -9.88 18.89 -4.68
N PRO A 51 -8.58 19.03 -4.38
CA PRO A 51 -7.98 18.44 -3.18
C PRO A 51 -8.57 19.00 -1.88
N ASP A 52 -9.05 20.25 -1.89
CA ASP A 52 -9.62 20.91 -0.71
C ASP A 52 -10.91 20.23 -0.23
N VAL A 53 -11.65 19.54 -1.11
CA VAL A 53 -12.85 18.78 -0.72
C VAL A 53 -12.49 17.57 0.15
N LEU A 54 -11.22 17.17 0.16
CA LEU A 54 -10.70 16.02 0.91
C LEU A 54 -9.75 16.46 2.04
N SER A 55 -9.61 17.76 2.33
CA SER A 55 -8.63 18.27 3.29
C SER A 55 -8.80 17.72 4.70
N ASP A 56 -10.04 17.41 5.08
CA ASP A 56 -10.39 16.88 6.39
C ASP A 56 -10.23 15.36 6.47
N LEU A 57 -9.93 14.69 5.34
CA LEU A 57 -9.79 13.24 5.26
C LEU A 57 -8.33 12.83 5.40
N ARG A 58 -8.08 11.87 6.29
CA ARG A 58 -6.75 11.29 6.48
C ARG A 58 -6.57 10.04 5.64
N LEU A 59 -6.44 10.23 4.31
CA LEU A 59 -6.26 9.14 3.33
C LEU A 59 -5.08 8.22 3.66
N ASP A 60 -4.09 8.80 4.33
CA ASP A 60 -2.88 8.15 4.77
C ASP A 60 -3.13 7.27 6.01
N LYS A 61 -4.09 7.56 6.88
CA LYS A 61 -4.19 6.93 8.23
C LYS A 61 -4.83 5.55 8.24
N GLY A 62 -5.44 5.10 7.14
CA GLY A 62 -6.18 3.83 7.11
C GLY A 62 -7.41 3.84 8.03
N GLU A 63 -8.00 5.03 8.26
CA GLU A 63 -9.32 5.13 8.89
C GLU A 63 -10.41 4.79 7.86
N SER A 64 -11.59 4.37 8.35
CA SER A 64 -12.76 4.23 7.48
C SER A 64 -13.19 5.60 6.97
N LEU A 65 -13.29 5.71 5.65
CA LEU A 65 -13.71 6.92 4.95
C LEU A 65 -15.08 6.78 4.32
N ALA A 66 -15.67 5.58 4.29
CA ALA A 66 -16.93 5.31 3.58
C ALA A 66 -18.07 6.27 3.95
N SER A 67 -18.19 6.66 5.22
CA SER A 67 -19.23 7.60 5.69
C SER A 67 -18.92 9.08 5.44
N LYS A 68 -17.64 9.40 5.21
CA LYS A 68 -17.15 10.76 4.97
C LYS A 68 -16.83 11.01 3.49
N TRP A 69 -16.86 9.96 2.66
CA TRP A 69 -16.44 10.02 1.26
C TRP A 69 -17.42 10.87 0.44
N PRO A 70 -16.95 11.93 -0.24
CA PRO A 70 -17.83 12.75 -1.06
C PRO A 70 -18.44 11.97 -2.23
N ALA A 71 -19.65 12.34 -2.65
CA ALA A 71 -20.35 11.67 -3.74
C ALA A 71 -19.67 11.84 -5.11
N GLU A 72 -18.97 12.96 -5.33
CA GLU A 72 -18.38 13.32 -6.63
C GLU A 72 -16.88 13.59 -6.54
N VAL A 73 -16.08 12.58 -6.18
CA VAL A 73 -14.62 12.72 -6.22
C VAL A 73 -14.10 12.55 -7.65
N LYS A 74 -13.44 13.59 -8.17
CA LYS A 74 -12.79 13.59 -9.48
C LYS A 74 -11.28 13.50 -9.34
N VAL A 75 -10.69 12.65 -10.16
CA VAL A 75 -9.25 12.46 -10.27
C VAL A 75 -8.82 12.82 -11.69
N VAL A 76 -7.81 13.66 -11.83
CA VAL A 76 -7.25 14.07 -13.10
C VAL A 76 -5.96 13.31 -13.37
N MET A 77 -5.86 12.72 -14.54
CA MET A 77 -4.62 12.10 -15.00
C MET A 77 -3.59 13.17 -15.36
N GLU A 78 -2.34 13.01 -14.91
CA GLU A 78 -1.25 13.89 -15.33
C GLU A 78 -1.00 13.80 -16.84
N SER A 79 -0.49 14.89 -17.43
CA SER A 79 -0.26 15.00 -18.88
C SER A 79 0.52 13.78 -19.40
N PRO A 80 0.05 13.13 -20.46
CA PRO A 80 0.57 11.85 -20.87
C PRO A 80 1.98 11.98 -21.44
N LYS A 81 2.83 11.00 -21.11
CA LYS A 81 3.90 10.60 -22.04
C LYS A 81 3.26 9.71 -23.11
N LYS A 82 3.85 9.65 -24.32
CA LYS A 82 3.28 9.14 -25.58
C LYS A 82 2.57 7.75 -25.57
N SER A 83 2.53 7.00 -24.46
CA SER A 83 2.00 5.63 -24.39
C SER A 83 1.04 5.34 -23.23
N ASN A 84 0.41 6.36 -22.61
CA ASN A 84 -0.26 6.16 -21.33
C ASN A 84 -1.66 5.54 -21.45
N LYS A 85 -1.72 4.21 -21.39
CA LYS A 85 -2.93 3.45 -21.04
C LYS A 85 -3.26 3.67 -19.55
N LEU A 86 -4.54 3.64 -19.21
CA LEU A 86 -4.97 3.49 -17.81
C LEU A 86 -4.63 2.07 -17.37
N TYR A 87 -3.87 1.96 -16.29
CA TYR A 87 -3.52 0.69 -15.68
C TYR A 87 -4.65 0.23 -14.76
N ASP A 88 -4.75 -1.09 -14.55
CA ASP A 88 -5.70 -1.64 -13.59
C ASP A 88 -5.42 -1.13 -12.17
N MET A 89 -4.15 -0.82 -11.86
CA MET A 89 -3.74 -0.06 -10.68
C MET A 89 -2.84 1.12 -11.08
N THR A 90 -3.14 2.31 -10.57
CA THR A 90 -2.26 3.49 -10.67
C THR A 90 -2.13 4.16 -9.31
N THR A 91 -1.07 4.92 -9.11
CA THR A 91 -0.83 5.63 -7.85
C THR A 91 -1.36 7.06 -7.97
N LEU A 92 -2.24 7.44 -7.05
CA LEU A 92 -2.58 8.83 -6.79
C LEU A 92 -1.50 9.44 -5.89
N GLY A 93 -1.32 10.77 -5.94
CA GLY A 93 -0.50 11.46 -4.93
C GLY A 93 -0.79 10.98 -3.50
N TYR A 94 0.22 11.03 -2.61
CA TYR A 94 0.19 10.42 -1.27
C TYR A 94 0.14 8.89 -1.26
N ASP A 95 0.77 8.26 -2.24
CA ASP A 95 0.97 6.80 -2.35
C ASP A 95 -0.34 5.99 -2.21
N THR A 96 -1.46 6.59 -2.60
CA THR A 96 -2.77 5.96 -2.44
C THR A 96 -3.15 5.26 -3.74
N PRO A 97 -3.40 3.94 -3.73
CA PRO A 97 -3.70 3.22 -4.96
C PRO A 97 -5.10 3.56 -5.48
N LEU A 98 -5.19 3.79 -6.79
CA LEU A 98 -6.42 3.78 -7.56
C LEU A 98 -6.51 2.47 -8.31
N VAL A 99 -7.64 1.79 -8.21
CA VAL A 99 -7.88 0.48 -8.80
C VAL A 99 -9.07 0.52 -9.74
N SER A 100 -8.95 -0.20 -10.85
CA SER A 100 -10.03 -0.40 -11.81
C SER A 100 -11.14 -1.28 -11.23
N GLU A 101 -12.31 -1.27 -11.89
CA GLU A 101 -13.41 -2.17 -11.57
C GLU A 101 -12.99 -3.65 -11.50
N ARG A 102 -12.05 -4.09 -12.35
CA ARG A 102 -11.61 -5.51 -12.36
C ARG A 102 -10.88 -5.91 -11.08
N ILE A 103 -10.02 -5.04 -10.55
CA ILE A 103 -9.38 -5.27 -9.25
C ILE A 103 -10.41 -5.10 -8.13
N ALA A 104 -11.30 -4.12 -8.23
CA ALA A 104 -12.36 -3.88 -7.26
C ALA A 104 -13.29 -5.10 -7.08
N GLU A 105 -13.58 -5.85 -8.16
CA GLU A 105 -14.31 -7.13 -8.07
C GLU A 105 -13.56 -8.19 -7.25
N VAL A 106 -12.23 -8.29 -7.39
CA VAL A 106 -11.40 -9.21 -6.60
C VAL A 106 -11.38 -8.82 -5.13
N LEU A 107 -11.43 -7.51 -4.83
CA LEU A 107 -11.39 -6.96 -3.49
C LEU A 107 -12.76 -6.84 -2.82
N ARG A 108 -13.85 -7.05 -3.56
CA ARG A 108 -15.20 -6.91 -3.01
C ARG A 108 -15.47 -7.97 -1.96
N GLY A 109 -15.81 -7.54 -0.75
CA GLY A 109 -16.05 -8.43 0.38
C GLY A 109 -14.79 -8.85 1.13
N VAL A 110 -13.60 -8.37 0.71
CA VAL A 110 -12.39 -8.50 1.54
C VAL A 110 -12.55 -7.63 2.78
N PRO A 111 -12.43 -8.19 4.01
CA PRO A 111 -12.52 -7.41 5.24
C PRO A 111 -11.46 -6.30 5.29
N ASP A 112 -11.80 -5.19 5.94
CA ASP A 112 -10.89 -4.05 6.16
C ASP A 112 -10.38 -3.38 4.87
N VAL A 113 -11.14 -3.53 3.78
CA VAL A 113 -10.88 -2.86 2.50
C VAL A 113 -12.11 -2.04 2.11
N GLU A 114 -11.89 -0.76 1.86
CA GLU A 114 -12.88 0.13 1.26
C GLU A 114 -12.51 0.45 -0.19
N LEU A 115 -13.53 0.43 -1.04
CA LEU A 115 -13.45 0.80 -2.46
C LEU A 115 -14.25 2.08 -2.64
N LEU A 116 -13.56 3.21 -2.60
CA LEU A 116 -14.18 4.52 -2.60
C LEU A 116 -14.29 5.05 -4.04
N PRO A 117 -15.49 5.24 -4.60
CA PRO A 117 -15.65 5.53 -6.01
C PRO A 117 -15.03 6.87 -6.40
N VAL A 118 -14.39 6.90 -7.57
CA VAL A 118 -13.86 8.12 -8.19
C VAL A 118 -14.20 8.18 -9.67
N THR A 119 -14.30 9.41 -10.19
CA THR A 119 -14.41 9.66 -11.63
C THR A 119 -13.05 10.06 -12.18
N ILE A 120 -12.56 9.33 -13.19
CA ILE A 120 -11.32 9.68 -13.88
C ILE A 120 -11.61 10.71 -14.97
N VAL A 121 -10.86 11.80 -14.94
CA VAL A 121 -10.79 12.83 -15.97
C VAL A 121 -9.44 12.70 -16.66
N ASP A 122 -9.44 12.48 -17.97
CA ASP A 122 -8.19 12.39 -18.71
C ASP A 122 -7.51 13.76 -18.90
N HIS A 123 -6.31 13.73 -19.44
CA HIS A 123 -5.52 14.93 -19.76
C HIS A 123 -6.20 15.88 -20.78
N ALA A 124 -7.19 15.39 -21.54
CA ALA A 124 -8.00 16.18 -22.46
C ALA A 124 -9.27 16.73 -21.78
N LYS A 125 -9.36 16.65 -20.45
CA LYS A 125 -10.51 17.05 -19.62
C LYS A 125 -11.79 16.27 -19.94
N LYS A 126 -11.67 15.08 -20.51
CA LYS A 126 -12.82 14.20 -20.79
C LYS A 126 -12.99 13.20 -19.66
N VAL A 127 -14.23 13.00 -19.27
CA VAL A 127 -14.60 11.94 -18.33
C VAL A 127 -14.42 10.59 -18.99
N ARG A 128 -13.72 9.69 -18.31
CA ARG A 128 -13.53 8.30 -18.72
C ARG A 128 -14.73 7.47 -18.24
N PRO A 129 -15.32 6.63 -19.12
CA PRO A 129 -16.45 5.79 -18.73
C PRO A 129 -16.07 4.62 -17.82
N GLU A 130 -14.79 4.24 -17.77
CA GLU A 130 -14.31 3.18 -16.91
C GLU A 130 -14.43 3.55 -15.42
N LYS A 131 -14.92 2.62 -14.59
CA LYS A 131 -15.05 2.83 -13.15
C LYS A 131 -13.73 2.56 -12.45
N TYR A 132 -13.40 3.47 -11.54
CA TYR A 132 -12.22 3.38 -10.68
C TYR A 132 -12.59 3.68 -9.24
N TYR A 133 -11.76 3.18 -8.35
CA TYR A 133 -11.93 3.28 -6.91
C TYR A 133 -10.60 3.66 -6.28
N LEU A 134 -10.64 4.54 -5.28
CA LEU A 134 -9.55 4.66 -4.34
C LEU A 134 -9.59 3.46 -3.41
N LEU A 135 -8.46 2.74 -3.35
CA LEU A 135 -8.27 1.60 -2.48
C LEU A 135 -7.81 2.08 -1.11
N ASN A 136 -8.68 1.94 -0.11
CA ASN A 136 -8.36 2.26 1.27
C ASN A 136 -8.32 0.97 2.11
N ALA A 137 -7.11 0.50 2.39
CA ALA A 137 -6.88 -0.60 3.33
C ALA A 137 -6.82 -0.02 4.75
N LEU A 138 -7.60 -0.59 5.67
CA LEU A 138 -7.69 -0.06 7.02
C LEU A 138 -6.46 -0.42 7.86
N ALA A 139 -6.18 0.42 8.85
CA ALA A 139 -5.03 0.26 9.73
C ALA A 139 -5.22 -0.91 10.72
N LYS A 140 -4.14 -1.63 11.00
CA LYS A 140 -4.09 -2.73 11.98
C LYS A 140 -2.86 -2.61 12.87
N HIS A 141 -3.09 -2.76 14.18
CA HIS A 141 -2.03 -2.85 15.18
C HIS A 141 -1.44 -4.26 15.22
N CYS A 142 -0.65 -4.60 14.20
CA CYS A 142 -0.26 -5.99 13.93
C CYS A 142 1.25 -6.26 13.99
N LEU A 143 2.10 -5.25 14.17
CA LEU A 143 3.54 -5.48 14.22
C LEU A 143 3.99 -6.04 15.58
N VAL A 144 4.93 -6.97 15.52
CA VAL A 144 5.75 -7.40 16.67
C VAL A 144 6.95 -6.47 16.76
N ILE A 145 6.70 -5.24 17.22
CA ILE A 145 7.60 -4.09 17.08
C ILE A 145 9.02 -4.34 17.61
N GLU A 146 9.15 -5.13 18.68
CA GLU A 146 10.43 -5.50 19.28
C GLU A 146 11.30 -6.39 18.38
N LYS A 147 10.71 -7.00 17.35
CA LYS A 147 11.39 -7.80 16.32
C LYS A 147 11.56 -7.05 14.99
N CYS A 148 11.02 -5.84 14.89
CA CYS A 148 11.06 -5.04 13.65
C CYS A 148 12.32 -4.17 13.52
N PHE A 149 13.10 -4.03 14.60
CA PHE A 149 14.27 -3.11 14.66
C PHE A 149 13.91 -1.68 14.23
N PRO A 150 12.96 -1.02 14.94
CA PRO A 150 12.42 0.25 14.50
C PRO A 150 13.43 1.39 14.67
N GLN A 151 13.49 2.26 13.66
CA GLN A 151 14.02 3.60 13.78
C GLN A 151 12.86 4.57 14.03
N TRP A 152 12.72 4.98 15.29
CA TRP A 152 11.67 5.91 15.71
C TRP A 152 11.80 7.29 15.05
N ASN A 153 10.66 7.89 14.73
CA ASN A 153 10.59 9.21 14.14
C ASN A 153 10.88 10.29 15.20
N HIS A 154 11.82 11.20 14.90
CA HIS A 154 12.19 12.27 15.82
C HIS A 154 11.10 13.35 16.01
N LEU A 155 10.20 13.49 15.03
CA LEU A 155 9.10 14.47 15.07
C LEU A 155 7.83 13.89 15.70
N ASP A 156 7.66 12.58 15.62
CA ASP A 156 6.51 11.84 16.13
C ASP A 156 7.01 10.56 16.82
N PRO A 157 7.30 10.61 18.13
CA PRO A 157 7.89 9.49 18.86
C PRO A 157 7.03 8.21 18.87
N ASP A 158 5.73 8.34 18.58
CA ASP A 158 4.79 7.23 18.55
C ASP A 158 4.76 6.50 17.19
N SER A 159 5.50 7.00 16.18
CA SER A 159 5.65 6.34 14.89
C SER A 159 7.09 5.93 14.57
N ALA A 160 7.23 4.76 13.95
CA ALA A 160 8.50 4.32 13.38
C ALA A 160 8.63 4.90 11.96
N SER A 161 9.74 5.62 11.72
CA SER A 161 10.06 6.13 10.39
C SER A 161 10.44 4.99 9.44
N HIS A 162 11.17 4.00 9.98
CA HIS A 162 11.69 2.84 9.26
C HIS A 162 11.74 1.63 10.19
N VAL A 163 11.70 0.44 9.60
CA VAL A 163 11.96 -0.84 10.27
C VAL A 163 12.92 -1.62 9.38
N ALA A 164 13.86 -2.36 9.98
CA ALA A 164 14.68 -3.28 9.20
C ALA A 164 13.85 -4.50 8.79
N ALA A 165 13.03 -5.04 9.71
CA ALA A 165 12.16 -6.17 9.45
C ALA A 165 10.69 -5.79 9.62
N LEU A 166 9.82 -6.29 8.75
CA LEU A 166 8.37 -6.15 8.91
C LEU A 166 7.79 -7.45 9.46
N VAL A 167 7.78 -7.58 10.80
CA VAL A 167 7.30 -8.79 11.49
C VAL A 167 5.85 -8.61 11.93
N ILE A 168 4.94 -9.34 11.29
CA ILE A 168 3.50 -9.28 11.56
C ILE A 168 3.07 -10.43 12.46
N ASP A 169 2.28 -10.10 13.48
CA ASP A 169 1.51 -11.06 14.28
C ASP A 169 0.19 -11.39 13.55
N PRO A 170 0.05 -12.60 12.99
CA PRO A 170 -1.16 -12.98 12.24
C PRO A 170 -2.42 -13.06 13.11
N VAL A 171 -2.29 -13.16 14.44
CA VAL A 171 -3.46 -13.12 15.33
C VAL A 171 -4.01 -11.70 15.40
N ARG A 172 -3.12 -10.69 15.40
CA ARG A 172 -3.50 -9.27 15.47
C ARG A 172 -4.00 -8.69 14.15
N THR A 173 -3.89 -9.43 13.04
CA THR A 173 -4.54 -9.02 11.79
C THR A 173 -6.04 -9.29 11.83
N ASP A 174 -6.53 -10.12 12.77
CA ASP A 174 -7.94 -10.47 12.91
C ASP A 174 -8.57 -11.00 11.60
N GLY A 175 -7.80 -11.80 10.86
CA GLY A 175 -8.23 -12.37 9.58
C GLY A 175 -8.20 -11.38 8.40
N ALA A 176 -7.73 -10.15 8.59
CA ALA A 176 -7.58 -9.18 7.50
C ALA A 176 -6.66 -9.73 6.40
N GLN A 177 -7.14 -9.67 5.16
CA GLN A 177 -6.37 -10.12 4.00
C GLN A 177 -5.57 -8.99 3.35
N MET A 178 -5.93 -7.74 3.64
CA MET A 178 -5.24 -6.53 3.23
C MET A 178 -5.38 -5.47 4.34
N PHE A 179 -4.29 -4.80 4.70
CA PHE A 179 -4.27 -3.82 5.80
C PHE A 179 -3.04 -2.92 5.73
N ARG A 180 -3.00 -1.89 6.57
CA ARG A 180 -1.82 -1.03 6.78
C ARG A 180 -1.33 -1.15 8.23
N PRO A 181 -0.03 -1.38 8.50
CA PRO A 181 0.50 -1.25 9.85
C PRO A 181 0.34 0.18 10.36
N ASP A 182 -0.25 0.35 11.54
CA ASP A 182 -0.62 1.66 12.10
C ASP A 182 0.58 2.51 12.57
N ILE A 183 1.65 1.85 13.03
CA ILE A 183 2.81 2.49 13.65
C ILE A 183 3.88 2.95 12.64
N LEU A 184 3.82 2.50 11.38
CA LEU A 184 4.82 2.88 10.36
C LEU A 184 4.42 4.20 9.70
N ASN A 185 5.38 5.12 9.54
CA ASN A 185 5.11 6.38 8.84
C ASN A 185 4.91 6.20 7.33
N SER A 186 5.58 5.22 6.72
CA SER A 186 5.42 4.87 5.30
C SER A 186 4.08 4.20 4.97
N ARG A 187 3.41 3.63 5.99
CA ARG A 187 2.08 2.99 5.90
C ARG A 187 1.92 2.06 4.68
N PRO A 188 2.82 1.07 4.55
CA PRO A 188 2.76 0.14 3.43
C PRO A 188 1.43 -0.60 3.44
N THR A 189 0.91 -0.90 2.24
CA THR A 189 -0.26 -1.77 2.12
C THR A 189 0.21 -3.22 2.09
N ILE A 190 -0.13 -3.96 3.14
CA ILE A 190 0.20 -5.37 3.29
C ILE A 190 -0.98 -6.21 2.86
N LEU A 191 -0.71 -7.36 2.26
CA LEU A 191 -1.72 -8.34 1.89
C LEU A 191 -1.23 -9.76 2.12
N THR A 192 -2.18 -10.68 2.30
CA THR A 192 -1.87 -12.11 2.32
C THR A 192 -1.30 -12.57 0.99
N LYS A 193 -0.46 -13.61 1.02
CA LYS A 193 0.09 -14.26 -0.17
C LYS A 193 -1.01 -14.71 -1.13
N GLU A 194 -2.11 -15.25 -0.60
CA GLU A 194 -3.25 -15.67 -1.43
C GLU A 194 -3.86 -14.49 -2.21
N LEU A 195 -4.08 -13.35 -1.56
CA LEU A 195 -4.60 -12.16 -2.23
C LEU A 195 -3.58 -11.60 -3.23
N ALA A 196 -2.28 -11.67 -2.91
CA ALA A 196 -1.23 -11.20 -3.80
C ALA A 196 -1.19 -11.99 -5.11
N GLU A 197 -1.35 -13.32 -5.03
CA GLU A 197 -1.43 -14.18 -6.22
C GLU A 197 -2.64 -13.87 -7.10
N LYS A 198 -3.76 -13.41 -6.51
CA LYS A 198 -4.94 -12.97 -7.28
C LYS A 198 -4.72 -11.63 -7.98
N LEU A 199 -3.82 -10.79 -7.47
CA LEU A 199 -3.62 -9.41 -7.96
C LEU A 199 -2.42 -9.26 -8.91
N LYS A 200 -1.41 -10.14 -8.83
CA LYS A 200 -0.11 -9.96 -9.49
C LYS A 200 -0.14 -9.80 -11.01
N ASP A 201 -1.17 -10.34 -11.68
CA ASP A 201 -1.27 -10.32 -13.15
C ASP A 201 -2.01 -9.09 -13.69
N PHE A 202 -2.53 -8.22 -12.80
CA PHE A 202 -3.16 -6.97 -13.19
C PHE A 202 -2.12 -5.91 -13.57
N SER A 203 -2.48 -5.09 -14.56
CA SER A 203 -1.56 -4.08 -15.08
C SER A 203 -1.31 -2.98 -14.04
N GLY A 204 -0.03 -2.65 -13.81
CA GLY A 204 0.38 -1.66 -12.82
C GLY A 204 0.49 -2.17 -11.38
N VAL A 205 0.05 -3.41 -11.10
CA VAL A 205 0.27 -4.05 -9.79
C VAL A 205 1.72 -4.50 -9.66
N ARG A 206 2.32 -4.22 -8.51
CA ARG A 206 3.65 -4.71 -8.12
C ARG A 206 3.55 -5.31 -6.73
N ILE A 207 4.07 -6.52 -6.57
CA ILE A 207 4.05 -7.25 -5.31
C ILE A 207 5.50 -7.48 -4.89
N ARG A 208 5.82 -7.08 -3.65
CA ARG A 208 7.15 -7.27 -3.06
C ARG A 208 7.08 -8.26 -1.89
N TYR A 209 8.22 -8.89 -1.63
CA TYR A 209 8.43 -9.55 -0.35
C TYR A 209 8.59 -8.51 0.74
N LEU A 210 8.20 -8.87 1.97
CA LEU A 210 8.42 -8.00 3.11
C LEU A 210 9.92 -7.87 3.41
N PRO A 211 10.37 -6.68 3.86
CA PRO A 211 11.73 -6.52 4.34
C PRO A 211 11.94 -7.35 5.62
N ARG A 212 13.16 -7.83 5.81
CA ARG A 212 13.70 -8.48 7.01
C ARG A 212 14.88 -7.69 7.47
#